data_AF-A0A7C9ASA6-F1
#
_entry.id   AF-A0A7C9ASA6-F1
#
_cell.length_a   1.000
_cell.length_b   1.000
_cell.length_c   1.000
_cell.angle_alpha   90.00
_cell.angle_beta   90.00
_cell.angle_gamma   90.00
#
_symmetry.space_group_name_H-M   'P 1'
#
loop_
_entity.id
_entity.type
_entity.pdbx_description
1 polymer ?
#
loop_
_entity_poly.entity_id
_entity_poly.type
_entity_poly.pdbx_seq_one_letter_code
_entity_poly.pdbx_strand_id
1 'polypeptide(L)'
;RFLGHHIFQGTIKPIQRALLFAEKFPDEIKDRRQLQRFLGCLNYVADFFPNMRQTCAPLYNSLRKNPKPWTTQHTLIIQQVKQHVKSLPCSGIPHPDAFMIVETCI
;
A
#
# COMPACT_ATOMS: atom_id res chain seq x y z
N ARG A 1 -0.07 -34.78 7.57
CA ARG A 1 -0.99 -33.63 7.76
C ARG A 1 -0.09 -32.39 7.79
N PHE A 2 0.03 -31.71 6.65
CA PHE A 2 1.16 -30.81 6.36
C PHE A 2 0.89 -29.36 6.80
N LEU A 3 1.95 -28.79 7.39
CA LEU A 3 2.14 -27.47 7.99
C LEU A 3 1.85 -26.37 6.95
N GLY A 4 1.14 -25.27 7.26
CA GLY A 4 1.58 -24.28 8.25
C GLY A 4 2.73 -23.44 7.67
N HIS A 5 2.39 -22.44 6.84
CA HIS A 5 3.27 -21.45 6.18
C HIS A 5 4.06 -21.90 4.96
N HIS A 6 3.79 -21.26 3.81
CA HIS A 6 4.76 -20.68 2.87
C HIS A 6 4.02 -20.04 1.68
N ILE A 7 3.75 -18.74 1.76
CA ILE A 7 3.58 -17.90 0.56
C ILE A 7 4.66 -16.81 0.62
N PHE A 8 5.92 -17.21 0.40
CA PHE A 8 7.07 -16.31 0.58
C PHE A 8 7.78 -15.89 -0.72
N GLN A 9 7.26 -16.27 -1.90
CA GLN A 9 7.90 -15.90 -3.18
C GLN A 9 6.98 -15.18 -4.17
N GLY A 10 5.66 -15.24 -3.97
CA GLY A 10 4.68 -14.52 -4.80
C GLY A 10 4.18 -13.20 -4.20
N THR A 11 4.13 -13.06 -2.86
CA THR A 11 3.45 -11.93 -2.17
C THR A 11 4.36 -10.73 -1.93
N ILE A 12 5.67 -10.95 -1.80
CA ILE A 12 6.65 -9.89 -1.50
C ILE A 12 6.80 -8.91 -2.68
N LYS A 13 6.85 -9.44 -3.92
CA LYS A 13 6.95 -8.63 -5.14
C LYS A 13 5.74 -7.66 -5.32
N PRO A 14 4.47 -8.11 -5.16
CA PRO A 14 3.29 -7.24 -5.15
C PRO A 14 3.32 -6.18 -4.05
N ILE A 15 3.71 -6.54 -2.82
CA ILE A 15 3.77 -5.60 -1.69
C ILE A 15 4.76 -4.48 -2.00
N GLN A 16 6.01 -4.82 -2.36
CA GLN A 16 7.03 -3.82 -2.67
C GLN A 16 6.59 -2.89 -3.83
N ARG A 17 5.96 -3.45 -4.86
CA ARG A 17 5.44 -2.66 -5.99
C ARG A 17 4.29 -1.74 -5.57
N ALA A 18 3.40 -2.21 -4.69
CA ALA A 18 2.33 -1.40 -4.12
C ALA A 18 2.87 -0.26 -3.24
N LEU A 19 3.94 -0.50 -2.47
CA LEU A 19 4.59 0.52 -1.66
C LEU A 19 5.28 1.59 -2.51
N LEU A 20 6.10 1.17 -3.49
CA LEU A 20 6.73 2.08 -4.45
C LEU A 20 5.70 2.90 -5.23
N PHE A 21 4.53 2.31 -5.51
CA PHE A 21 3.45 3.01 -6.18
C PHE A 21 2.74 3.99 -5.23
N ALA A 22 2.50 3.61 -3.97
CA ALA A 22 1.92 4.48 -2.94
C ALA A 22 2.80 5.72 -2.65
N GLU A 23 4.13 5.58 -2.71
CA GLU A 23 5.06 6.72 -2.54
C GLU A 23 4.96 7.76 -3.66
N LYS A 24 4.60 7.35 -4.89
CA LYS A 24 4.50 8.25 -6.05
C LYS A 24 3.26 9.15 -6.00
N PHE A 25 2.30 8.89 -5.13
CA PHE A 25 1.12 9.74 -5.01
C PHE A 25 1.48 11.07 -4.33
N PRO A 26 0.82 12.18 -4.70
CA PRO A 26 0.94 13.43 -3.95
C PRO A 26 0.36 13.28 -2.54
N ASP A 27 0.74 14.18 -1.64
CA ASP A 27 0.17 14.23 -0.28
C ASP A 27 -1.30 14.69 -0.28
N GLU A 28 -1.70 15.44 -1.32
CA GLU A 28 -3.08 15.85 -1.56
C GLU A 28 -3.65 15.09 -2.76
N ILE A 29 -4.58 14.15 -2.51
CA ILE A 29 -5.23 13.35 -3.57
C ILE A 29 -6.67 13.84 -3.77
N LYS A 30 -6.83 14.90 -4.56
CA LYS A 30 -8.16 15.49 -4.86
C LYS A 30 -8.96 14.67 -5.86
N ASP A 31 -8.29 13.89 -6.70
CA ASP A 31 -8.97 13.03 -7.67
C ASP A 31 -9.45 11.72 -7.04
N ARG A 32 -10.74 11.43 -7.21
CA ARG A 32 -11.40 10.23 -6.66
C ARG A 32 -10.78 8.93 -7.18
N ARG A 33 -10.39 8.86 -8.46
CA ARG A 33 -9.81 7.64 -9.04
C ARG A 33 -8.40 7.42 -8.50
N GLN A 34 -7.62 8.49 -8.34
CA GLN A 34 -6.32 8.43 -7.68
C GLN A 34 -6.46 7.98 -6.22
N LEU A 35 -7.44 8.49 -5.49
CA LEU A 35 -7.68 8.10 -4.10
C LEU A 35 -8.07 6.61 -3.98
N GLN A 36 -8.91 6.12 -4.91
CA GLN A 36 -9.23 4.69 -5.01
C GLN A 36 -7.99 3.83 -5.28
N ARG A 37 -7.13 4.26 -6.20
CA ARG A 37 -5.87 3.55 -6.51
C ARG A 37 -4.94 3.51 -5.31
N PHE A 38 -4.77 4.65 -4.62
CA PHE A 38 -3.97 4.74 -3.41
C PHE A 38 -4.47 3.78 -2.32
N LEU A 39 -5.77 3.82 -2.00
CA LEU A 39 -6.38 2.91 -1.02
C LEU A 39 -6.30 1.44 -1.47
N GLY A 40 -6.38 1.18 -2.77
CA GLY A 40 -6.16 -0.15 -3.35
C GLY A 40 -4.74 -0.68 -3.12
N CYS A 41 -3.73 0.19 -3.18
CA CYS A 41 -2.35 -0.18 -2.85
C CYS A 41 -2.16 -0.49 -1.37
N LEU A 42 -2.86 0.24 -0.49
CA LEU A 42 -2.80 -0.02 0.96
C LEU A 42 -3.39 -1.37 1.36
N ASN A 43 -4.31 -1.92 0.57
CA ASN A 43 -4.84 -3.26 0.86
C ASN A 43 -3.76 -4.35 0.85
N TYR A 44 -2.70 -4.21 0.05
CA TYR A 44 -1.59 -5.18 0.03
C TYR A 44 -0.75 -5.15 1.31
N VAL A 45 -0.77 -4.04 2.05
CA VAL A 45 -0.05 -3.88 3.32
C VAL A 45 -0.98 -3.75 4.53
N ALA A 46 -2.27 -4.02 4.34
CA ALA A 46 -3.26 -3.93 5.41
C ALA A 46 -2.94 -4.91 6.57
N ASP A 47 -2.40 -6.08 6.26
CA ASP A 47 -1.95 -7.06 7.26
C ASP A 47 -0.79 -6.56 8.13
N PHE A 48 0.01 -5.61 7.62
CA PHE A 48 1.17 -5.05 8.34
C PHE A 48 0.85 -3.72 9.04
N PHE A 49 -0.31 -3.12 8.77
CA PHE A 49 -0.76 -1.88 9.39
C PHE A 49 -1.99 -2.18 10.28
N PRO A 50 -1.78 -2.49 11.57
CA PRO A 50 -2.88 -2.64 12.51
C PRO A 50 -3.63 -1.30 12.63
N ASN A 51 -4.96 -1.35 12.55
CA ASN A 51 -5.85 -0.18 12.55
C ASN A 51 -5.84 0.69 11.27
N MET A 52 -5.28 0.21 10.15
CA MET A 52 -5.28 0.96 8.88
C MET A 52 -6.68 1.42 8.46
N ARG A 53 -7.67 0.54 8.58
CA ARG A 53 -9.06 0.85 8.23
C ARG A 53 -9.64 2.02 9.04
N GLN A 54 -9.24 2.16 10.31
CA GLN A 54 -9.69 3.25 11.17
C GLN A 54 -8.99 4.55 10.77
N THR A 55 -7.66 4.50 10.59
CA THR A 55 -6.85 5.65 10.16
C THR A 55 -7.29 6.17 8.78
N CYS A 56 -7.59 5.27 7.84
CA CYS A 56 -8.03 5.61 6.49
C CYS A 56 -9.55 5.81 6.37
N ALA A 57 -10.34 5.66 7.44
CA ALA A 57 -11.80 5.85 7.39
C ALA A 57 -12.22 7.21 6.80
N PRO A 58 -11.54 8.33 7.11
CA PRO A 58 -11.82 9.62 6.47
C PRO A 58 -11.57 9.60 4.95
N LEU A 59 -10.53 8.90 4.49
CA LEU A 59 -10.23 8.74 3.06
C LEU A 59 -11.32 7.92 2.35
N TYR A 60 -11.79 6.82 2.96
CA TYR A 60 -12.90 6.03 2.41
C TYR A 60 -14.21 6.83 2.35
N ASN A 61 -14.46 7.72 3.32
CA ASN A 61 -15.61 8.61 3.30
C ASN A 61 -15.58 9.58 2.11
N SER A 62 -14.39 10.05 1.72
CA SER A 62 -14.19 10.89 0.53
C SER A 62 -14.40 10.14 -0.80
N LEU A 63 -14.62 8.82 -0.76
CA LEU A 63 -15.08 8.02 -1.91
C LEU A 63 -16.60 7.81 -1.95
N ARG A 64 -17.39 8.39 -1.04
CA ARG A 64 -18.86 8.23 -1.08
C ARG A 64 -19.50 9.22 -2.06
N LYS A 65 -20.84 9.17 -2.22
CA LYS A 65 -21.58 10.03 -3.17
C LYS A 65 -21.54 11.53 -2.79
N ASN A 66 -21.36 11.85 -1.51
CA ASN A 66 -21.17 13.21 -1.01
C ASN A 66 -19.86 13.29 -0.22
N PRO A 67 -18.71 13.44 -0.89
CA PRO A 67 -17.44 13.53 -0.19
C PRO A 67 -17.39 14.83 0.62
N LYS A 68 -16.81 14.75 1.82
CA LYS A 68 -16.42 15.96 2.53
C LYS A 68 -15.31 16.65 1.73
N PRO A 69 -15.22 17.99 1.77
CA PRO A 69 -14.11 18.70 1.14
C PRO A 69 -12.79 18.18 1.68
N TRP A 70 -11.77 18.15 0.83
CA TRP A 70 -10.41 17.80 1.25
C TRP A 70 -9.95 18.79 2.31
N THR A 71 -9.48 18.28 3.44
CA THR A 71 -8.97 19.07 4.56
C THR A 71 -7.55 18.63 4.90
N THR A 72 -6.84 19.46 5.68
CA THR A 72 -5.50 19.15 6.19
C THR A 72 -5.43 17.79 6.90
N GLN A 73 -6.52 17.35 7.54
CA GLN A 73 -6.58 16.02 8.15
C GLN A 73 -6.37 14.88 7.14
N HIS A 74 -6.90 15.02 5.92
CA HIS A 74 -6.73 14.01 4.88
C HIS A 74 -5.27 13.92 4.43
N THR A 75 -4.62 15.06 4.25
CA THR A 75 -3.18 15.16 3.93
C THR A 75 -2.32 14.53 5.03
N LEU A 76 -2.64 14.83 6.31
CA LEU A 76 -1.93 14.25 7.46
C LEU A 76 -2.06 12.72 7.49
N ILE A 77 -3.25 12.18 7.19
CA ILE A 77 -3.46 10.73 7.12
C ILE A 77 -2.59 10.11 6.01
N ILE A 78 -2.52 10.72 4.82
CA ILE A 78 -1.66 10.23 3.74
C ILE A 78 -0.20 10.22 4.16
N GLN A 79 0.27 11.30 4.79
CA GLN A 79 1.65 11.39 5.28
C GLN A 79 1.94 10.33 6.34
N GLN A 80 1.03 10.14 7.31
CA GLN A 80 1.17 9.10 8.33
C GLN A 80 1.26 7.71 7.72
N VAL A 81 0.39 7.41 6.75
CA VAL A 81 0.40 6.11 6.05
C VAL A 81 1.71 5.92 5.29
N LYS A 82 2.19 6.93 4.57
CA LYS A 82 3.48 6.88 3.87
C LYS A 82 4.64 6.66 4.84
N GLN A 83 4.66 7.33 5.99
CA GLN A 83 5.70 7.15 7.00
C GLN A 83 5.66 5.74 7.59
N HIS A 84 4.47 5.20 7.88
CA HIS A 84 4.33 3.84 8.38
C HIS A 84 4.80 2.81 7.36
N VAL A 85 4.39 2.97 6.10
CA VAL A 85 4.86 2.17 4.97
C VAL A 85 6.39 2.17 4.85
N LYS A 86 7.04 3.32 5.05
CA LYS A 86 8.51 3.44 5.05
C LYS A 86 9.16 2.73 6.24
N SER A 87 8.48 2.68 7.39
CA SER A 87 8.95 1.98 8.58
C SER A 87 8.75 0.46 8.53
N LEU A 88 7.94 -0.05 7.59
CA LEU A 88 7.80 -1.48 7.40
C LEU A 88 9.17 -2.04 7.02
N PRO A 89 9.63 -3.15 7.66
CA PRO A 89 10.87 -3.80 7.31
C PRO A 89 10.72 -4.44 5.92
N CYS A 90 10.79 -3.63 4.87
CA CYS A 90 10.92 -4.08 3.50
C CYS A 90 12.36 -4.53 3.29
N SER A 91 12.79 -5.54 4.05
CA SER A 91 14.10 -6.18 3.93
C SER A 91 14.11 -7.10 2.71
N GLY A 92 13.86 -6.51 1.55
CA GLY A 92 13.71 -7.22 0.29
C GLY A 92 14.00 -6.32 -0.90
N ILE A 93 14.90 -5.33 -0.76
CA ILE A 93 15.62 -4.84 -1.92
C ILE A 93 16.49 -6.02 -2.36
N PRO A 94 16.20 -6.68 -3.49
CA PRO A 94 17.22 -7.52 -4.07
C PRO A 94 18.31 -6.52 -4.48
N HIS A 95 19.50 -6.65 -3.88
CA HIS A 95 20.72 -6.08 -4.44
C HIS A 95 20.71 -6.34 -5.96
N PRO A 96 21.23 -5.45 -6.82
CA PRO A 96 21.24 -5.64 -8.28
C PRO A 96 21.84 -6.98 -8.76
N ASP A 97 22.47 -7.77 -7.88
CA ASP A 97 22.98 -9.13 -8.13
C ASP A 97 21.99 -10.27 -7.85
N ALA A 98 20.79 -9.98 -7.35
CA ALA A 98 19.79 -11.02 -7.07
C ALA A 98 19.13 -11.45 -8.39
N PHE A 99 19.74 -12.47 -9.00
CA PHE A 99 19.27 -13.24 -10.15
C PHE A 99 17.74 -13.42 -10.12
N MET A 100 17.04 -12.68 -10.98
CA MET A 100 15.62 -12.87 -11.21
C MET A 100 15.46 -13.97 -12.26
N ILE A 101 15.32 -15.22 -11.84
CA ILE A 101 14.90 -16.28 -12.75
C ILE A 101 13.42 -16.04 -13.06
N VAL A 102 13.14 -15.58 -14.27
CA VAL A 102 11.81 -15.52 -14.86
C VAL A 102 11.52 -16.89 -15.44
N GLU A 103 10.77 -17.71 -14.72
CA GLU A 103 10.21 -18.92 -15.31
C GLU A 103 8.90 -18.52 -16.02
N THR A 104 8.99 -18.38 -17.34
CA THR A 104 7.83 -18.31 -18.23
C THR A 104 7.21 -19.70 -18.27
N CYS A 105 6.06 -19.88 -17.65
CA CYS A 105 5.23 -21.04 -17.96
C CYS A 105 4.62 -20.83 -19.35
N ILE A 106 5.10 -21.68 -20.27
CA ILE A 106 4.55 -22.00 -21.58
C ILE A 106 3.18 -22.67 -21.45
#